data_AF-A0A2E9VQH2-F1
#
_entry.id   AF-A0A2E9VQH2-F1
#
_cell.length_a   1.000
_cell.length_b   1.000
_cell.length_c   1.000
_cell.angle_alpha   90.00
_cell.angle_beta   90.00
_cell.angle_gamma   90.00
#
_symmetry.space_group_name_H-M   'P 1'
#
loop_
_entity.id
_entity.type
_entity.pdbx_description
1 polymer ?
#
loop_
_entity_poly.entity_id
_entity_poly.type
_entity_poly.pdbx_seq_one_letter_code
_entity_poly.pdbx_strand_id
1 'polypeptide(L)'
;MSNRASINERIVAGIIGATFGGIGLTVLISQWAIPFHSFHSPPLFFRLFASFISLPFIAVGGAGVFTLLTGISTGPKNSAAKMRDTMHTMMSQQLKTPKTGTLRQDCPQCGAPRGHIEVSPSGDVKCPHCNAWYNVFEESH
;
A
#
# COMPACT_ATOMS: atom_id res chain seq x y z
N MET A 1 15.84 -9.55 23.24
CA MET A 1 16.54 -9.69 21.95
C MET A 1 16.23 -8.47 21.08
N SER A 2 17.19 -7.56 20.96
CA SER A 2 17.07 -6.34 20.15
C SER A 2 17.35 -6.69 18.69
N ASN A 3 16.29 -6.89 17.91
CA ASN A 3 16.41 -7.11 16.47
C ASN A 3 16.74 -5.78 15.81
N ARG A 4 18.02 -5.60 15.45
CA ARG A 4 18.46 -4.49 14.62
C ARG A 4 17.82 -4.68 13.24
N ALA A 5 16.85 -3.82 12.90
CA ALA A 5 16.35 -3.68 11.54
C ALA A 5 17.53 -3.54 10.56
N SER A 6 17.44 -4.15 9.37
CA SER A 6 18.50 -4.05 8.37
C SER A 6 18.74 -2.58 7.99
N ILE A 7 19.96 -2.22 7.57
CA ILE A 7 20.30 -0.82 7.23
C ILE A 7 19.31 -0.25 6.20
N ASN A 8 18.90 -1.06 5.24
CA ASN A 8 17.94 -0.69 4.20
C ASN A 8 16.55 -0.37 4.77
N GLU A 9 16.09 -1.09 5.79
CA GLU A 9 14.82 -0.80 6.47
C GLU A 9 14.84 0.53 7.22
N ARG A 10 15.96 0.85 7.86
CA ARG A 10 16.14 2.10 8.60
C ARG A 10 16.15 3.30 7.68
N ILE A 11 16.81 3.16 6.52
CA ILE A 11 16.85 4.20 5.49
C ILE A 11 15.45 4.44 4.92
N VAL A 12 14.73 3.37 4.56
CA VAL A 12 13.37 3.48 4.01
C VAL A 12 12.41 4.09 5.03
N ALA A 13 12.42 3.59 6.28
CA ALA A 13 11.61 4.15 7.36
C ALA A 13 11.95 5.62 7.66
N GLY A 14 13.23 5.98 7.58
CA GLY A 14 13.68 7.35 7.74
C GLY A 14 13.28 8.28 6.62
N ILE A 15 13.35 7.84 5.35
CA ILE A 15 12.90 8.64 4.19
C ILE A 15 11.39 8.87 4.28
N ILE A 16 10.62 7.80 4.49
CA ILE A 16 9.16 7.88 4.64
C ILE A 16 8.81 8.82 5.80
N GLY A 17 9.46 8.64 6.95
CA GLY A 17 9.28 9.50 8.11
C GLY A 17 9.62 10.96 7.82
N ALA A 18 10.76 11.23 7.20
CA ALA A 18 11.19 12.59 6.87
C ALA A 18 10.22 13.27 5.89
N THR A 19 9.69 12.54 4.89
CA THR A 19 8.70 13.09 3.96
C THR A 19 7.40 13.44 4.67
N PHE A 20 6.81 12.52 5.43
CA PHE A 20 5.55 12.78 6.13
C PHE A 20 5.70 13.84 7.23
N GLY A 21 6.79 13.80 7.99
CA GLY A 21 7.12 14.81 9.00
C GLY A 21 7.37 16.19 8.37
N GLY A 22 8.06 16.24 7.23
CA GLY A 22 8.29 17.47 6.48
C GLY A 22 7.00 18.10 5.96
N ILE A 23 6.06 17.28 5.46
CA ILE A 23 4.73 17.76 5.06
C ILE A 23 3.97 18.34 6.25
N GLY A 24 3.93 17.62 7.38
CA GLY A 24 3.28 18.13 8.60
C GLY A 24 3.91 19.44 9.09
N LEU A 25 5.24 19.51 9.12
CA LEU A 25 5.98 20.68 9.58
C LEU A 25 5.78 21.90 8.67
N THR A 26 5.81 21.70 7.36
CA THR A 26 5.60 22.79 6.38
C THR A 26 4.18 23.34 6.45
N VAL A 27 3.16 22.48 6.60
CA VAL A 27 1.78 22.92 6.83
C VAL A 27 1.66 23.70 8.13
N LEU A 28 2.26 23.21 9.23
CA LEU A 28 2.22 23.91 10.51
C LEU A 28 2.91 25.28 10.42
N ILE A 29 4.12 25.35 9.88
CA ILE A 29 4.86 26.61 9.75
C ILE A 29 4.11 27.58 8.84
N SER A 30 3.61 27.15 7.67
CA SER A 30 2.94 28.03 6.71
C SER A 30 1.70 28.73 7.30
N GLN A 31 0.96 28.05 8.19
CA GLN A 31 -0.25 28.63 8.79
C GLN A 31 0.04 29.59 9.94
N TRP A 32 1.14 29.36 10.65
CA TRP A 32 1.56 30.20 11.77
C TRP A 32 2.52 31.32 11.34
N ALA A 33 3.16 31.23 10.18
CA ALA A 33 4.01 32.27 9.60
C ALA A 33 3.21 33.48 9.10
N ILE A 34 1.91 33.33 8.82
CA ILE A 34 1.05 34.43 8.37
C ILE A 34 0.52 35.21 9.59
N PRO A 35 0.76 36.54 9.69
CA PRO A 35 0.31 37.34 10.82
C PRO A 35 -1.21 37.42 10.91
N PHE A 36 -1.73 37.51 12.15
CA PHE A 36 -3.16 37.42 12.46
C PHE A 36 -4.04 38.54 11.85
N HIS A 37 -3.44 39.67 11.46
CA HIS A 37 -4.13 40.89 11.04
C HIS A 37 -3.94 41.27 9.56
N SER A 38 -3.52 40.33 8.70
CA SER A 38 -3.45 40.57 7.25
C SER A 38 -4.77 40.28 6.55
N PHE A 39 -5.10 41.06 5.51
CA PHE A 39 -6.34 40.95 4.72
C PHE A 39 -6.60 39.58 4.06
N HIS A 40 -5.63 38.65 4.09
CA HIS A 40 -5.73 37.27 3.61
C HIS A 40 -5.36 36.23 4.68
N SER A 41 -5.45 36.59 5.97
CA SER A 41 -5.10 35.67 7.05
C SER A 41 -6.12 34.52 7.09
N PRO A 42 -5.67 33.24 7.09
CA PRO A 42 -6.59 32.12 7.23
C PRO A 42 -7.36 32.23 8.55
N PRO A 43 -8.69 31.98 8.55
CA PRO A 43 -9.51 32.02 9.75
C PRO A 43 -8.89 31.16 10.85
N LEU A 44 -9.00 31.61 12.11
CA LEU A 44 -8.42 30.89 13.26
C LEU A 44 -8.85 29.42 13.33
N PHE A 45 -10.09 29.13 12.92
CA PHE A 45 -10.61 27.77 12.82
C PHE A 45 -9.76 26.88 11.88
N PHE A 46 -9.37 27.40 10.72
CA PHE A 46 -8.55 26.66 9.76
C PHE A 46 -7.15 26.37 10.30
N ARG A 47 -6.56 27.34 11.03
CA ARG A 47 -5.27 27.19 11.72
C ARG A 47 -5.30 26.07 12.75
N LEU A 48 -6.37 26.01 13.55
CA LEU A 48 -6.54 24.95 14.54
C LEU A 48 -6.76 23.59 13.86
N PHE A 49 -7.67 23.52 12.88
CA PHE A 49 -7.97 22.30 12.15
C PHE A 49 -6.72 21.70 11.49
N ALA A 50 -5.96 22.52 10.78
CA ALA A 50 -4.74 22.06 10.14
C ALA A 50 -3.62 21.74 11.13
N SER A 51 -3.56 22.42 12.28
CA SER A 51 -2.63 22.05 13.36
C SER A 51 -2.95 20.63 13.85
N PHE A 52 -4.24 20.31 14.10
CA PHE A 52 -4.66 18.95 14.47
C PHE A 52 -4.32 17.90 13.42
N ILE A 53 -4.43 18.22 12.12
CA ILE A 53 -4.03 17.30 11.05
C ILE A 53 -2.51 17.18 10.97
N SER A 54 -1.74 18.25 11.17
CA SER A 54 -0.28 18.22 11.06
C SER A 54 0.44 17.45 12.17
N LEU A 55 -0.13 17.45 13.39
CA LEU A 55 0.44 16.77 14.56
C LEU A 55 0.71 15.27 14.34
N PRO A 56 -0.23 14.44 13.83
CA PRO A 56 0.06 13.03 13.56
C PRO A 56 1.14 12.84 12.48
N PHE A 57 1.22 13.71 11.48
CA PHE A 57 2.27 13.65 10.45
C PHE A 57 3.65 13.95 11.04
N ILE A 58 3.75 14.95 11.91
CA ILE A 58 4.98 15.27 12.65
C ILE A 58 5.35 14.13 13.61
N ALA A 59 4.37 13.54 14.29
CA ALA A 59 4.60 12.43 15.21
C ALA A 59 5.11 11.18 14.48
N VAL A 60 4.47 10.78 13.38
CA VAL A 60 4.88 9.64 12.54
C VAL A 60 6.24 9.92 11.89
N GLY A 61 6.45 11.14 11.41
CA GLY A 61 7.71 11.53 10.80
C GLY A 61 8.88 11.56 11.79
N GLY A 62 8.64 12.13 12.98
CA GLY A 62 9.60 12.14 14.08
C GLY A 62 9.96 10.72 14.55
N ALA A 63 8.97 9.82 14.63
CA ALA A 63 9.22 8.42 14.95
C ALA A 63 10.06 7.70 13.89
N GLY A 64 9.85 8.01 12.60
CA GLY A 64 10.65 7.46 11.49
C GLY A 64 12.11 7.94 11.53
N VAL A 65 12.32 9.26 11.73
CA VAL A 65 13.67 9.85 11.86
C VAL A 65 14.38 9.34 13.12
N PHE A 66 13.65 9.21 14.24
CA PHE A 66 14.18 8.65 15.48
C PHE A 66 14.62 7.19 15.30
N THR A 67 13.84 6.39 14.56
CA THR A 67 14.17 5.00 14.23
C THR A 67 15.41 4.92 13.32
N LEU A 68 15.58 5.86 12.39
CA LEU A 68 16.78 5.96 11.57
C LEU A 68 18.03 6.26 12.40
N LEU A 69 17.94 7.21 13.34
CA LEU A 69 19.08 7.66 14.16
C LEU A 69 19.47 6.66 15.25
N THR A 70 18.48 6.09 15.95
CA THR A 70 18.73 5.19 17.09
C THR A 70 18.77 3.72 16.69
N GLY A 71 18.20 3.37 15.53
CA GLY A 71 18.02 1.97 15.13
C GLY A 71 17.04 1.19 16.00
N ILE A 72 16.39 1.85 16.96
CA ILE A 72 15.38 1.29 17.86
C ILE A 72 14.03 1.59 17.22
N SER A 73 13.43 0.58 16.60
CA SER A 73 12.07 0.69 16.08
C SER A 73 11.09 0.63 17.26
N THR A 74 10.43 1.74 17.56
CA THR A 74 9.33 1.83 18.54
C THR A 74 7.97 1.46 17.93
N GLY A 75 7.94 1.11 16.64
CA GLY A 75 6.73 0.71 15.94
C GLY A 75 6.21 -0.65 16.41
N PRO A 76 4.88 -0.85 16.53
CA PRO A 76 4.32 -2.16 16.79
C PRO A 76 4.79 -3.13 15.71
N LYS A 77 5.34 -4.27 16.12
CA LYS A 77 5.97 -5.31 15.28
C LYS A 77 5.09 -5.77 14.10
N ASN A 78 3.78 -5.58 14.19
CA ASN A 78 2.80 -5.97 13.18
C ASN A 78 2.61 -4.94 12.06
N SER A 79 2.94 -3.66 12.31
CA SER A 79 2.70 -2.57 11.35
C SER A 79 3.82 -2.44 10.33
N ALA A 80 5.08 -2.73 10.70
CA ALA A 80 6.19 -2.73 9.74
C ALA A 80 6.12 -3.92 8.76
N ALA A 81 5.67 -5.09 9.24
CA ALA A 81 5.36 -6.24 8.39
C ALA A 81 4.21 -5.91 7.42
N LYS A 82 3.10 -5.37 7.94
CA LYS A 82 1.98 -4.92 7.10
C LYS A 82 2.35 -3.81 6.13
N MET A 83 3.18 -2.83 6.52
CA MET A 83 3.59 -1.74 5.64
C MET A 83 4.57 -2.21 4.56
N ARG A 84 5.43 -3.18 4.88
CA ARG A 84 6.20 -3.91 3.86
C ARG A 84 5.30 -4.65 2.90
N ASP A 85 4.34 -5.41 3.40
CA ASP A 85 3.40 -6.13 2.56
C ASP A 85 2.62 -5.15 1.67
N THR A 86 2.13 -4.03 2.22
CA THR A 86 1.43 -2.99 1.45
C THR A 86 2.35 -2.30 0.43
N MET A 87 3.59 -1.94 0.78
CA MET A 87 4.54 -1.35 -0.18
C MET A 87 4.97 -2.35 -1.27
N HIS A 88 5.16 -3.62 -0.93
CA HIS A 88 5.45 -4.68 -1.90
C HIS A 88 4.25 -4.90 -2.83
N THR A 89 3.03 -4.79 -2.30
CA THR A 89 1.79 -4.86 -3.08
C THR A 89 1.66 -3.66 -4.02
N MET A 90 1.99 -2.45 -3.57
CA MET A 90 1.94 -1.22 -4.40
C MET A 90 3.06 -1.15 -5.45
N MET A 91 4.29 -1.56 -5.12
CA MET A 91 5.40 -1.63 -6.10
C MET A 91 5.22 -2.77 -7.10
N SER A 92 4.66 -3.91 -6.68
CA SER A 92 4.33 -5.01 -7.62
C SER A 92 3.11 -4.72 -8.49
N GLN A 93 2.28 -3.72 -8.14
CA GLN A 93 1.19 -3.24 -8.99
C GLN A 93 1.67 -2.34 -10.14
N GLN A 94 2.81 -1.65 -10.01
CA GLN A 94 3.35 -0.82 -11.10
C GLN A 94 4.23 -1.58 -12.13
N LEU A 95 4.52 -2.86 -11.92
CA LEU A 95 5.26 -3.70 -12.88
C LEU A 95 4.40 -4.74 -13.62
N LYS A 96 3.08 -4.74 -13.45
CA LYS A 96 2.23 -5.76 -14.07
C LYS A 96 1.59 -5.30 -15.38
N THR A 97 2.28 -5.63 -16.46
CA THR A 97 1.66 -6.17 -17.70
C THR A 97 2.69 -7.07 -18.42
N PRO A 98 2.33 -8.22 -19.02
CA PRO A 98 1.12 -9.04 -18.84
C PRO A 98 1.38 -10.56 -18.69
N LYS A 99 0.30 -11.28 -18.37
CA LYS A 99 0.03 -12.73 -18.55
C LYS A 99 0.73 -13.74 -17.62
N THR A 100 0.10 -13.97 -16.48
CA THR A 100 0.02 -15.31 -15.90
C THR A 100 -1.40 -15.51 -15.40
N GLY A 101 -2.27 -16.02 -16.28
CA GLY A 101 -3.66 -16.28 -15.96
C GLY A 101 -3.76 -17.33 -14.85
N THR A 102 -4.61 -17.09 -13.87
CA THR A 102 -4.94 -18.08 -12.85
C THR A 102 -5.68 -19.24 -13.51
N LEU A 103 -5.22 -20.48 -13.27
CA LEU A 103 -5.92 -21.69 -13.68
C LEU A 103 -7.29 -21.72 -13.00
N ARG A 104 -8.37 -21.49 -13.77
CA ARG A 104 -9.74 -21.55 -13.25
C ARG A 104 -10.04 -22.93 -12.67
N GLN A 105 -10.53 -23.06 -11.45
CA GLN A 105 -10.86 -24.40 -10.90
C GLN A 105 -12.28 -24.85 -11.27
N ASP A 106 -13.13 -23.91 -11.67
CA ASP A 106 -14.55 -24.12 -11.94
C ASP A 106 -14.93 -23.72 -13.37
N CYS A 107 -16.00 -24.34 -13.89
CA CYS A 107 -16.54 -23.99 -15.20
C CYS A 107 -17.29 -22.63 -15.17
N PRO A 108 -17.02 -21.69 -16.09
CA PRO A 108 -17.73 -20.39 -16.11
C PRO A 108 -19.21 -20.47 -16.43
N GLN A 109 -19.64 -21.52 -17.13
CA GLN A 109 -21.02 -21.63 -17.61
C GLN A 109 -21.95 -22.22 -16.55
N CYS A 110 -21.44 -23.14 -15.73
CA CYS A 110 -22.27 -23.87 -14.76
C CYS A 110 -21.72 -23.91 -13.33
N GLY A 111 -20.51 -23.38 -13.08
CA GLY A 111 -19.87 -23.40 -11.76
C GLY A 111 -19.46 -24.78 -11.26
N ALA A 112 -19.55 -25.82 -12.09
CA ALA A 112 -19.17 -27.17 -11.69
C ALA A 112 -17.64 -27.31 -11.54
N PRO A 113 -17.17 -28.08 -10.55
CA PRO A 113 -15.74 -28.31 -10.35
C PRO A 113 -15.16 -29.12 -11.52
N ARG A 114 -13.85 -28.94 -11.78
CA ARG A 114 -13.15 -29.74 -12.80
C ARG A 114 -13.13 -31.23 -12.45
N GLY A 115 -13.85 -32.02 -13.23
CA GLY A 115 -13.80 -33.49 -13.23
C GLY A 115 -12.83 -34.05 -14.27
N HIS A 116 -13.12 -35.24 -14.82
CA HIS A 116 -12.35 -35.81 -15.94
C HIS A 116 -12.30 -34.85 -17.13
N ILE A 117 -11.09 -34.56 -17.61
CA ILE A 117 -10.83 -33.47 -18.55
C ILE A 117 -10.58 -34.04 -19.95
N GLU A 118 -11.51 -33.75 -20.88
CA GLU A 118 -11.25 -33.86 -22.31
C GLU A 118 -10.62 -32.56 -22.79
N VAL A 119 -9.44 -32.66 -23.41
CA VAL A 119 -8.67 -31.52 -23.90
C VAL A 119 -8.70 -31.51 -25.41
N SER A 120 -9.09 -30.38 -26.00
CA SER A 120 -9.05 -30.15 -27.45
C SER A 120 -7.60 -30.02 -27.92
N PRO A 121 -7.27 -30.37 -29.17
CA PRO A 121 -5.97 -30.04 -29.78
C PRO A 121 -5.62 -28.54 -29.71
N SER A 122 -6.63 -27.67 -29.59
CA SER A 122 -6.49 -26.22 -29.39
C SER A 122 -6.14 -25.79 -27.96
N GLY A 123 -6.18 -26.70 -26.98
CA GLY A 123 -5.91 -26.41 -25.56
C GLY A 123 -7.14 -26.04 -24.73
N ASP A 124 -8.35 -26.04 -25.32
CA ASP A 124 -9.61 -25.84 -24.60
C ASP A 124 -10.00 -27.09 -23.80
N VAL A 125 -10.70 -26.90 -22.68
CA VAL A 125 -11.22 -27.99 -21.86
C VAL A 125 -12.74 -28.07 -21.95
N LYS A 126 -13.26 -29.30 -22.07
CA LYS A 126 -14.70 -29.54 -22.07
C LYS A 126 -15.21 -29.79 -20.65
N CYS A 127 -16.27 -29.10 -20.24
CA CYS A 127 -16.94 -29.38 -18.97
C CYS A 127 -17.76 -30.68 -19.06
N PRO A 128 -17.61 -31.65 -18.14
CA PRO A 128 -18.40 -32.88 -18.17
C PRO A 128 -19.88 -32.67 -17.81
N HIS A 129 -20.22 -31.57 -17.12
CA HIS A 129 -21.58 -31.31 -16.65
C HIS A 129 -22.45 -30.60 -17.68
N CYS A 130 -21.92 -29.57 -18.34
CA CYS A 130 -22.68 -28.77 -19.32
C CYS A 130 -22.19 -28.97 -20.77
N ASN A 131 -21.18 -29.79 -21.00
CA ASN A 131 -20.54 -30.03 -22.30
C ASN A 131 -19.99 -28.77 -23.01
N ALA A 132 -19.88 -27.64 -22.30
CA ALA A 132 -19.33 -26.41 -22.84
C ALA A 132 -17.79 -26.48 -22.88
N TRP A 133 -17.22 -25.99 -23.97
CA TRP A 133 -15.79 -25.77 -24.12
C TRP A 133 -15.41 -24.42 -23.53
N TYR A 134 -14.33 -24.37 -22.76
CA TYR A 134 -13.85 -23.12 -22.20
C TYR A 134 -12.32 -23.10 -22.06
N ASN A 135 -11.76 -21.89 -22.08
CA ASN A 135 -10.35 -21.68 -21.87
C ASN A 135 -10.01 -21.74 -20.37
N VAL A 136 -8.91 -22.43 -20.07
CA VAL A 136 -8.41 -22.62 -18.71
C VAL A 136 -7.86 -21.32 -18.11
N PHE A 137 -7.38 -20.44 -18.97
CA PHE A 137 -6.80 -19.17 -18.62
C PHE A 137 -7.90 -18.10 -18.55
N GLU A 138 -8.11 -17.54 -17.37
CA GLU A 138 -8.93 -16.34 -17.20
C GLU A 138 -8.09 -15.13 -17.61
N GLU A 139 -8.52 -14.40 -18.65
CA GLU A 139 -8.06 -13.03 -18.85
C GLU A 139 -8.78 -12.17 -17.80
N SER A 140 -8.10 -11.90 -16.70
CA SER A 140 -8.56 -10.98 -15.67
C SER A 140 -8.66 -9.58 -16.28
N HIS A 141 -9.87 -9.19 -16.67
CA HIS A 141 -10.23 -7.82 -17.03
C HIS A 141 -10.68 -7.04 -15.79
#